data_AF-A0A7Y1UMG1-F1
#
_entry.id   AF-A0A7Y1UMG1-F1
#
_cell.length_a   1.000
_cell.length_b   1.000
_cell.length_c   1.000
_cell.angle_alpha   90.00
_cell.angle_beta   90.00
_cell.angle_gamma   90.00
#
_symmetry.space_group_name_H-M   'P 1'
#
loop_
_entity.id
_entity.type
_entity.pdbx_description
1 polymer ?
#
loop_
_entity_poly.entity_id
_entity_poly.type
_entity_poly.pdbx_seq_one_letter_code
_entity_poly.pdbx_strand_id
1 'polypeptide(L)'
;MNRHRVWAVTRTDLRQLAKSRDYWLPMGLLAGLFFIVIPVVALNVVSGAQNSDVVTQIGTVLETLPLTIQENIQGDTPEVQAAFAIAVYLLAPIAVVVPLTIAAAVGSNTIVGERERGTGEFLAHSPITERELYAGKLLAALIPGYGATLVGFGVYSLLVNLIVGPDLGGWFFPTSGWWVLILWVVPPAIAIALSLIVRISARVQSAAAAQQAASLVSLPVIVIAYAVASGLVYDPARTGLITGAVAWIIAYLGLASGSRALRREILLGIGIKSAKRVAVPKKA
;
A
#
# COMPACT_ATOMS: atom_id res chain seq x y z
N MET A 1 -5.33 -5.69 -27.42
CA MET A 1 -5.53 -6.25 -26.06
C MET A 1 -7.02 -6.49 -25.88
N ASN A 2 -7.45 -7.73 -25.74
CA ASN A 2 -8.86 -8.07 -25.57
C ASN A 2 -9.27 -7.90 -24.10
N ARG A 3 -10.08 -6.87 -23.81
CA ARG A 3 -10.55 -6.54 -22.45
C ARG A 3 -11.30 -7.69 -21.77
N HIS A 4 -12.02 -8.52 -22.55
CA HIS A 4 -12.75 -9.66 -22.00
C HIS A 4 -11.81 -10.72 -21.43
N ARG A 5 -10.66 -10.97 -22.08
CA ARG A 5 -9.66 -11.94 -21.60
C ARG A 5 -8.96 -11.44 -20.35
N VAL A 6 -8.60 -10.16 -20.32
CA VAL A 6 -8.02 -9.51 -19.13
C VAL A 6 -8.98 -9.63 -17.95
N TRP A 7 -10.24 -9.25 -18.14
CA TRP A 7 -11.26 -9.31 -17.10
C TRP A 7 -11.56 -10.74 -16.65
N ALA A 8 -11.54 -11.72 -17.56
CA ALA A 8 -11.72 -13.13 -17.21
C ALA A 8 -10.64 -13.62 -16.25
N VAL A 9 -9.36 -13.27 -16.48
CA VAL A 9 -8.26 -13.56 -15.55
C VAL A 9 -8.51 -12.86 -14.21
N THR A 10 -8.71 -11.54 -14.24
CA THR A 10 -8.93 -10.75 -13.01
C THR A 10 -10.07 -11.30 -12.17
N ARG A 11 -11.22 -11.58 -12.77
CA ARG A 11 -12.40 -12.12 -12.07
C ARG A 11 -12.13 -13.51 -11.49
N THR A 12 -11.34 -14.33 -12.17
CA THR A 12 -11.02 -15.68 -11.71
C THR A 12 -10.15 -15.62 -10.46
N ASP A 13 -9.06 -14.85 -10.49
CA ASP A 13 -8.16 -14.67 -9.35
C ASP A 13 -8.89 -14.03 -8.16
N LEU A 14 -9.68 -12.97 -8.40
CA LEU A 14 -10.48 -12.33 -7.35
C LEU A 14 -11.47 -13.31 -6.70
N ARG A 15 -12.09 -14.20 -7.47
CA ARG A 15 -12.99 -15.23 -6.92
C ARG A 15 -12.26 -16.29 -6.11
N GLN A 16 -11.05 -16.66 -6.52
CA GLN A 16 -10.23 -17.60 -5.76
C GLN A 16 -9.81 -16.98 -4.44
N LEU A 17 -9.34 -15.71 -4.47
CA LEU A 17 -9.03 -14.93 -3.28
C LEU A 17 -10.27 -14.77 -2.37
N ALA A 18 -11.43 -14.44 -2.94
CA ALA A 18 -12.69 -14.30 -2.19
C ALA A 18 -13.09 -15.58 -1.42
N LYS A 19 -12.68 -16.75 -1.90
CA LYS A 19 -13.01 -18.05 -1.29
C LYS A 19 -11.95 -18.56 -0.33
N SER A 20 -10.70 -18.07 -0.39
CA SER A 20 -9.62 -18.56 0.45
C SER A 20 -9.59 -17.87 1.81
N ARG A 21 -9.95 -18.62 2.87
CA ARG A 21 -9.89 -18.13 4.25
C ARG A 21 -8.48 -17.71 4.67
N ASP A 22 -7.48 -18.39 4.12
CA ASP A 22 -6.05 -18.14 4.36
C ASP A 22 -5.61 -16.72 3.93
N TYR A 23 -6.39 -16.05 3.07
CA TYR A 23 -6.13 -14.67 2.65
C TYR A 23 -6.93 -13.64 3.43
N TRP A 24 -8.24 -13.86 3.61
CA TRP A 24 -9.09 -12.87 4.28
C TRP A 24 -8.78 -12.72 5.76
N LEU A 25 -8.42 -13.80 6.45
CA LEU A 25 -8.18 -13.74 7.89
C LEU A 25 -6.94 -12.88 8.21
N PRO A 26 -5.74 -13.11 7.61
CA PRO A 26 -4.59 -12.26 7.88
C PRO A 26 -4.75 -10.83 7.37
N MET A 27 -5.38 -10.63 6.20
CA MET A 27 -5.57 -9.30 5.63
C MET A 27 -6.59 -8.47 6.42
N GLY A 28 -7.70 -9.10 6.83
CA GLY A 28 -8.71 -8.48 7.67
C GLY A 28 -8.17 -8.15 9.06
N LEU A 29 -7.37 -9.05 9.65
CA LEU A 29 -6.71 -8.80 10.93
C LEU A 29 -5.68 -7.66 10.81
N LEU A 30 -4.86 -7.64 9.76
CA LEU A 30 -3.91 -6.55 9.52
C LEU A 30 -4.65 -5.22 9.33
N ALA A 31 -5.66 -5.17 8.45
CA ALA A 31 -6.43 -3.96 8.20
C ALA A 31 -7.18 -3.49 9.44
N GLY A 32 -7.80 -4.40 10.20
CA GLY A 32 -8.48 -4.08 11.45
C GLY A 32 -7.52 -3.58 12.53
N LEU A 33 -6.36 -4.21 12.68
CA LEU A 33 -5.33 -3.75 13.61
C LEU A 33 -4.90 -2.31 13.30
N PHE A 34 -4.63 -2.02 12.04
CA PHE A 34 -4.06 -0.75 11.63
C PHE A 34 -5.08 0.38 11.46
N PHE A 35 -6.26 0.11 10.90
CA PHE A 35 -7.28 1.15 10.70
C PHE A 35 -8.26 1.30 11.87
N ILE A 36 -8.31 0.35 12.80
CA ILE A 36 -9.25 0.38 13.92
C ILE A 36 -8.50 0.33 15.25
N VAL A 37 -7.82 -0.77 15.57
CA VAL A 37 -7.27 -1.00 16.92
C VAL A 37 -6.22 0.05 17.28
N ILE A 38 -5.21 0.25 16.43
CA ILE A 38 -4.14 1.22 16.67
C ILE A 38 -4.71 2.65 16.82
N PRO A 39 -5.53 3.17 15.88
CA PRO A 39 -6.14 4.48 16.01
C PRO A 39 -7.01 4.62 17.26
N VAL A 40 -7.88 3.65 17.54
CA VAL A 40 -8.76 3.71 18.71
C VAL A 40 -7.93 3.78 19.99
N VAL A 41 -6.93 2.92 20.14
CA VAL A 41 -6.07 2.93 21.33
C VAL A 41 -5.28 4.24 21.40
N ALA A 42 -4.61 4.65 20.32
CA ALA A 42 -3.78 5.85 20.31
C ALA A 42 -4.58 7.12 20.64
N LEU A 43 -5.76 7.28 20.03
CA LEU A 43 -6.58 8.47 20.22
C LEU A 43 -7.25 8.50 21.60
N ASN A 44 -7.74 7.37 22.11
CA ASN A 44 -8.34 7.32 23.45
C ASN A 44 -7.31 7.49 24.58
N VAL A 45 -6.08 7.00 24.38
CA VAL A 45 -5.00 7.22 25.34
C VAL A 45 -4.71 8.71 25.48
N VAL A 46 -4.67 9.46 24.37
CA VAL A 46 -4.33 10.89 24.42
C VAL A 46 -5.51 11.74 24.86
N SER A 47 -6.75 11.45 24.41
CA SER A 47 -7.92 12.21 24.83
C SER A 47 -8.30 11.97 26.30
N GLY A 48 -8.05 10.77 26.82
CA GLY A 48 -8.36 10.40 28.21
C GLY A 48 -7.27 10.78 29.23
N ALA A 49 -6.04 11.04 28.80
CA ALA A 49 -4.89 11.21 29.70
C ALA A 49 -4.66 12.66 30.10
N GLN A 50 -5.64 13.26 30.78
CA GLN A 50 -5.51 14.59 31.37
C GLN A 50 -4.33 14.61 32.37
N ASN A 51 -3.37 15.51 32.16
CA ASN A 51 -2.16 15.68 33.00
C ASN A 51 -1.22 14.46 33.08
N SER A 52 -0.98 13.78 31.96
CA SER A 52 -0.01 12.68 31.89
C SER A 52 1.31 13.08 31.22
N ASP A 53 2.39 12.39 31.61
CA ASP A 53 3.71 12.52 30.96
C ASP A 53 3.63 12.32 29.44
N VAL A 54 2.66 11.54 28.95
CA VAL A 54 2.43 11.28 27.52
C VAL A 54 2.02 12.55 26.78
N VAL A 55 1.09 13.33 27.34
CA VAL A 55 0.62 14.59 26.72
C VAL A 55 1.76 15.61 26.69
N THR A 56 2.54 15.70 27.77
CA THR A 56 3.71 16.59 27.83
C THR A 56 4.81 16.18 26.83
N GLN A 57 5.08 14.88 26.68
CA GLN A 57 6.02 14.38 25.68
C GLN A 57 5.54 14.65 24.26
N ILE A 58 4.25 14.50 23.98
CA ILE A 58 3.72 14.84 22.66
C ILE A 58 3.82 16.35 22.45
N GLY A 59 3.45 17.19 23.43
CA GLY A 59 3.60 18.65 23.36
C GLY A 59 5.02 19.08 23.01
N THR A 60 6.02 18.52 23.68
CA THR A 60 7.44 18.81 23.36
C THR A 60 7.84 18.36 21.95
N VAL A 61 7.32 17.23 21.46
CA VAL A 61 7.53 16.83 20.06
C VAL A 61 6.84 17.81 19.11
N LEU A 62 5.62 18.28 19.40
CA LEU A 62 4.91 19.25 18.58
C LEU A 62 5.68 20.57 18.45
N GLU A 63 6.31 21.03 19.54
CA GLU A 63 7.16 22.23 19.54
C GLU A 63 8.41 22.08 18.66
N THR A 64 8.87 20.85 18.41
CA THR A 64 10.00 20.59 17.50
C THR A 64 9.59 20.47 16.03
N LEU A 65 8.28 20.41 15.73
CA LEU A 65 7.80 20.34 14.36
C LEU A 65 8.00 21.68 13.63
N PRO A 66 8.13 21.68 12.30
CA PRO A 66 8.12 22.91 11.50
C PRO A 66 6.89 23.78 11.81
N LEU A 67 7.07 25.10 11.82
CA LEU A 67 6.01 26.08 12.11
C LEU A 67 4.75 25.86 11.26
N THR A 68 4.92 25.48 9.99
CA THR A 68 3.81 25.16 9.09
C THR A 68 2.90 24.04 9.63
N ILE A 69 3.45 23.06 10.35
CA ILE A 69 2.63 22.01 10.97
C ILE A 69 1.97 22.56 12.23
N GLN A 70 2.72 23.28 13.07
CA GLN A 70 2.20 23.83 14.32
C GLN A 70 0.99 24.74 14.09
N GLU A 71 1.06 25.63 13.09
CA GLU A 71 -0.03 26.55 12.73
C GLU A 71 -1.30 25.84 12.22
N ASN A 72 -1.16 24.61 11.71
CA ASN A 72 -2.28 23.82 11.20
C ASN A 72 -2.88 22.87 12.26
N ILE A 73 -2.26 22.75 13.44
CA ILE A 73 -2.80 21.95 14.53
C ILE A 73 -4.00 22.68 15.14
N GLN A 74 -5.12 21.97 15.26
CA GLN A 74 -6.34 22.48 15.85
C GLN A 74 -6.53 21.92 17.26
N GLY A 75 -7.21 22.68 18.12
CA GLY A 75 -7.56 22.30 19.47
C GLY A 75 -7.20 23.36 20.50
N ASP A 76 -8.09 23.55 21.47
CA ASP A 76 -7.93 24.56 22.52
C ASP A 76 -7.05 24.08 23.68
N THR A 77 -6.89 22.76 23.84
CA THR A 77 -6.07 22.15 24.88
C THR A 77 -4.93 21.31 24.30
N PRO A 78 -3.81 21.12 25.03
CA PRO A 78 -2.69 20.29 24.58
C PRO A 78 -3.08 18.85 24.24
N GLU A 79 -4.05 18.28 24.95
CA GLU A 79 -4.58 16.93 24.71
C GLU A 79 -5.27 16.84 23.34
N VAL A 80 -6.11 17.82 23.02
CA VAL A 80 -6.84 17.87 21.75
C VAL A 80 -5.88 18.12 20.58
N GLN A 81 -4.90 19.01 20.76
CA GLN A 81 -3.83 19.26 19.79
C GLN A 81 -2.99 18.01 19.52
N ALA A 82 -2.63 17.26 20.58
CA ALA A 82 -1.93 15.99 20.46
C ALA A 82 -2.78 14.93 19.73
N ALA A 83 -4.06 14.80 20.07
CA ALA A 83 -4.98 13.88 19.40
C ALA A 83 -5.15 14.21 17.91
N PHE A 84 -5.27 15.50 17.57
CA PHE A 84 -5.30 15.98 16.19
C PHE A 84 -4.02 15.60 15.45
N ALA A 85 -2.85 15.91 16.02
CA ALA A 85 -1.57 15.64 15.38
C ALA A 85 -1.34 14.15 15.14
N ILE A 86 -1.75 13.30 16.09
CA ILE A 86 -1.70 11.85 15.94
C ILE A 86 -2.62 11.40 14.79
N ALA A 87 -3.88 11.85 14.80
CA ALA A 87 -4.88 11.47 13.81
C ALA A 87 -4.51 11.92 12.38
N VAL A 88 -4.02 13.14 12.23
CA VAL A 88 -3.81 13.75 10.90
C VAL A 88 -2.43 13.43 10.35
N TYR A 89 -1.39 13.45 11.19
CA TYR A 89 0.00 13.35 10.75
C TYR A 89 0.66 12.02 11.12
N LEU A 90 0.61 11.59 12.38
CA LEU A 90 1.37 10.42 12.85
C LEU A 90 0.83 9.11 12.27
N LEU A 91 -0.50 8.99 12.13
CA LEU A 91 -1.15 7.78 11.62
C LEU A 91 -1.30 7.77 10.09
N ALA A 92 -0.91 8.84 9.38
CA ALA A 92 -0.98 8.90 7.92
C ALA A 92 -0.28 7.73 7.18
N PRO A 93 0.88 7.21 7.61
CA PRO A 93 1.53 6.07 6.96
C PRO A 93 0.66 4.81 6.88
N ILE A 94 -0.27 4.63 7.81
CA ILE A 94 -1.14 3.47 7.84
C ILE A 94 -1.96 3.35 6.55
N ALA A 95 -2.40 4.48 6.01
CA ALA A 95 -3.13 4.57 4.75
C ALA A 95 -2.36 4.04 3.55
N VAL A 96 -1.03 3.99 3.64
CA VAL A 96 -0.13 3.49 2.60
C VAL A 96 0.30 2.06 2.90
N VAL A 97 0.71 1.77 4.14
CA VAL A 97 1.32 0.47 4.50
C VAL A 97 0.35 -0.68 4.27
N VAL A 98 -0.88 -0.56 4.77
CA VAL A 98 -1.87 -1.64 4.68
C VAL A 98 -2.15 -2.04 3.23
N PRO A 99 -2.51 -1.11 2.31
CA PRO A 99 -2.82 -1.51 0.95
C PRO A 99 -1.61 -1.97 0.14
N LEU A 100 -0.42 -1.42 0.39
CA LEU A 100 0.81 -1.92 -0.25
C LEU A 100 1.08 -3.36 0.19
N THR A 101 0.96 -3.67 1.48
CA THR A 101 1.16 -5.03 1.99
C THR A 101 0.12 -6.00 1.43
N ILE A 102 -1.16 -5.61 1.38
CA ILE A 102 -2.22 -6.44 0.82
C ILE A 102 -1.97 -6.69 -0.68
N ALA A 103 -1.75 -5.63 -1.46
CA ALA A 103 -1.48 -5.75 -2.89
C ALA A 103 -0.22 -6.58 -3.16
N ALA A 104 0.81 -6.44 -2.32
CA ALA A 104 2.03 -7.21 -2.45
C ALA A 104 1.84 -8.69 -2.14
N ALA A 105 1.08 -9.02 -1.10
CA ALA A 105 0.71 -10.40 -0.76
C ALA A 105 -0.11 -11.05 -1.89
N VAL A 106 -1.13 -10.35 -2.40
CA VAL A 106 -1.94 -10.86 -3.52
C VAL A 106 -1.11 -11.01 -4.80
N GLY A 107 -0.33 -9.98 -5.16
CA GLY A 107 0.48 -9.98 -6.37
C GLY A 107 1.55 -11.06 -6.36
N SER A 108 2.25 -11.23 -5.23
CA SER A 108 3.27 -12.29 -5.11
C SER A 108 2.68 -13.68 -5.18
N ASN A 109 1.51 -13.92 -4.58
CA ASN A 109 0.86 -15.22 -4.62
C ASN A 109 0.29 -15.58 -6.00
N THR A 110 -0.35 -14.62 -6.67
CA THR A 110 -0.91 -14.85 -8.01
C THR A 110 0.19 -15.00 -9.07
N ILE A 111 1.33 -14.31 -8.92
CA ILE A 111 2.41 -14.37 -9.92
C ILE A 111 3.39 -15.52 -9.62
N VAL A 112 3.94 -15.57 -8.41
CA VAL A 112 4.99 -16.51 -8.00
C VAL A 112 4.40 -17.76 -7.38
N GLY A 113 3.39 -17.59 -6.53
CA GLY A 113 2.75 -18.69 -5.81
C GLY A 113 2.04 -19.69 -6.72
N GLU A 114 1.49 -19.27 -7.86
CA GLU A 114 0.93 -20.21 -8.85
C GLU A 114 2.03 -21.05 -9.52
N ARG A 115 3.20 -20.46 -9.75
CA ARG A 115 4.34 -21.20 -10.28
C ARG A 115 4.89 -22.18 -9.24
N GLU A 116 4.99 -21.78 -7.98
CA GLU A 116 5.40 -22.66 -6.88
C GLU A 116 4.52 -23.90 -6.73
N ARG A 117 3.21 -23.73 -6.99
CA ARG A 117 2.22 -24.82 -6.91
C ARG A 117 2.10 -25.62 -8.21
N GLY A 118 2.87 -25.30 -9.25
CA GLY A 118 2.82 -25.96 -10.56
C GLY A 118 1.58 -25.62 -11.40
N THR A 119 0.73 -24.68 -10.97
CA THR A 119 -0.49 -24.31 -11.71
C THR A 119 -0.22 -23.34 -12.86
N GLY A 120 0.99 -22.77 -12.93
CA GLY A 120 1.42 -21.88 -14.00
C GLY A 120 1.51 -22.52 -15.40
N GLU A 121 1.64 -23.86 -15.48
CA GLU A 121 1.73 -24.59 -16.75
C GLU A 121 0.44 -24.48 -17.58
N PHE A 122 -0.72 -24.58 -16.93
CA PHE A 122 -2.03 -24.45 -17.59
C PHE A 122 -2.22 -23.07 -18.21
N LEU A 123 -1.72 -22.01 -17.55
CA LEU A 123 -1.77 -20.64 -18.08
C LEU A 123 -0.83 -20.46 -19.27
N ALA A 124 0.34 -21.12 -19.25
CA ALA A 124 1.31 -21.07 -20.33
C ALA A 124 0.80 -21.71 -21.63
N HIS A 125 -0.16 -22.64 -21.55
CA HIS A 125 -0.79 -23.29 -22.71
C HIS A 125 -2.12 -22.63 -23.16
N SER A 126 -2.61 -21.63 -22.43
CA SER A 126 -3.85 -20.95 -22.78
C SER A 126 -3.70 -20.01 -24.00
N PRO A 127 -4.80 -19.69 -24.72
CA PRO A 127 -4.78 -18.79 -25.88
C PRO A 127 -4.65 -17.29 -25.49
N ILE A 128 -4.29 -16.98 -24.24
CA ILE A 128 -4.12 -15.62 -23.75
C ILE A 128 -2.73 -15.08 -24.11
N THR A 129 -2.65 -13.80 -24.47
CA THR A 129 -1.34 -13.15 -24.69
C THR A 129 -0.67 -12.79 -23.36
N GLU A 130 0.67 -12.71 -23.33
CA GLU A 130 1.43 -12.36 -22.13
C GLU A 130 1.01 -11.00 -21.55
N ARG A 131 0.73 -10.02 -22.41
CA ARG A 131 0.25 -8.70 -22.00
C ARG A 131 -1.15 -8.73 -21.36
N GLU A 132 -2.03 -9.58 -21.88
CA GLU A 132 -3.38 -9.75 -21.32
C GLU A 132 -3.32 -10.45 -19.95
N LEU A 133 -2.49 -11.48 -19.82
CA LEU A 133 -2.26 -12.16 -18.55
C LEU A 133 -1.64 -11.21 -17.51
N TYR A 134 -0.64 -10.44 -17.92
CA TYR A 134 0.02 -9.44 -17.08
C TYR A 134 -0.98 -8.40 -16.55
N ALA A 135 -1.77 -7.79 -17.43
CA ALA A 135 -2.79 -6.82 -17.03
C ALA A 135 -3.85 -7.46 -16.11
N GLY A 136 -4.25 -8.70 -16.38
CA GLY A 136 -5.23 -9.43 -15.58
C GLY A 136 -4.78 -9.63 -14.13
N LYS A 137 -3.53 -10.11 -13.95
CA LYS A 137 -2.93 -10.35 -12.63
C LYS A 137 -2.66 -9.06 -11.86
N LEU A 138 -2.22 -8.00 -12.56
CA LEU A 138 -2.04 -6.70 -11.94
C LEU A 138 -3.35 -6.15 -11.38
N LEU A 139 -4.44 -6.20 -12.17
CA LEU A 139 -5.75 -5.75 -11.71
C LEU A 139 -6.26 -6.61 -10.55
N ALA A 140 -6.05 -7.94 -10.59
CA ALA A 140 -6.42 -8.84 -9.52
C ALA A 140 -5.72 -8.52 -8.19
N ALA A 141 -4.49 -8.00 -8.24
CA ALA A 141 -3.74 -7.57 -7.06
C ALA A 141 -4.03 -6.13 -6.62
N LEU A 142 -4.28 -5.23 -7.58
CA LEU A 142 -4.60 -3.82 -7.32
C LEU A 142 -5.96 -3.65 -6.64
N ILE A 143 -6.99 -4.35 -7.12
CA ILE A 143 -8.37 -4.22 -6.64
C ILE A 143 -8.51 -4.49 -5.13
N PRO A 144 -8.05 -5.62 -4.57
CA PRO A 144 -8.19 -5.89 -3.14
C PRO A 144 -7.34 -4.94 -2.29
N GLY A 145 -6.14 -4.58 -2.76
CA GLY A 145 -5.29 -3.60 -2.07
C GLY A 145 -5.95 -2.23 -1.96
N TYR A 146 -6.40 -1.69 -3.09
CA TYR A 146 -7.04 -0.37 -3.12
C TYR A 146 -8.44 -0.38 -2.49
N GLY A 147 -9.20 -1.47 -2.66
CA GLY A 147 -10.50 -1.65 -2.00
C GLY A 147 -10.36 -1.62 -0.47
N ALA A 148 -9.34 -2.29 0.07
CA ALA A 148 -9.02 -2.22 1.50
C ALA A 148 -8.62 -0.81 1.93
N THR A 149 -7.91 -0.03 1.10
CA THR A 149 -7.65 1.40 1.36
C THR A 149 -8.95 2.17 1.52
N LEU A 150 -9.88 2.06 0.57
CA LEU A 150 -11.10 2.87 0.58
C LEU A 150 -11.99 2.53 1.78
N VAL A 151 -12.14 1.24 2.10
CA VAL A 151 -12.89 0.79 3.28
C VAL A 151 -12.19 1.25 4.56
N GLY A 152 -10.88 0.99 4.67
CA GLY A 152 -10.09 1.38 5.84
C GLY A 152 -10.08 2.88 6.06
N PHE A 153 -9.96 3.69 5.00
CA PHE A 153 -10.04 5.14 5.04
C PHE A 153 -11.41 5.63 5.50
N GLY A 154 -12.51 5.04 5.00
CA GLY A 154 -13.85 5.37 5.46
C GLY A 154 -14.06 5.08 6.95
N VAL A 155 -13.63 3.90 7.41
CA VAL A 155 -13.70 3.51 8.83
C VAL A 155 -12.82 4.40 9.70
N TYR A 156 -11.57 4.62 9.29
CA TYR A 156 -10.64 5.50 9.98
C TYR A 156 -11.17 6.93 10.10
N SER A 157 -11.71 7.46 9.00
CA SER A 157 -12.33 8.77 8.97
C SER A 157 -13.48 8.87 9.96
N LEU A 158 -14.33 7.85 10.02
CA LEU A 158 -15.42 7.82 10.98
C LEU A 158 -14.88 7.81 12.42
N LEU A 159 -13.91 6.95 12.72
CA LEU A 159 -13.31 6.85 14.06
C LEU A 159 -12.69 8.16 14.52
N VAL A 160 -11.91 8.83 13.67
CA VAL A 160 -11.29 10.12 14.00
C VAL A 160 -12.34 11.17 14.36
N ASN A 161 -13.40 11.29 13.56
CA ASN A 161 -14.46 12.27 13.84
C ASN A 161 -15.35 11.90 15.03
N LEU A 162 -15.48 10.62 15.37
CA LEU A 162 -16.24 10.19 16.55
C LEU A 162 -15.45 10.39 17.85
N ILE A 163 -14.12 10.20 17.81
CA ILE A 163 -13.27 10.27 19.00
C ILE A 163 -12.76 11.69 19.25
N VAL A 164 -12.26 12.36 18.21
CA VAL A 164 -11.59 13.68 18.33
C VAL A 164 -12.50 14.80 17.84
N GLY A 165 -13.40 14.51 16.89
CA GLY A 165 -14.30 15.51 16.30
C GLY A 165 -15.15 16.30 17.31
N PRO A 166 -15.70 15.71 18.40
CA PRO A 166 -16.46 16.46 19.39
C PRO A 166 -15.68 17.62 20.01
N ASP A 167 -14.38 17.46 20.22
CA ASP A 167 -13.50 18.47 20.81
C ASP A 167 -13.04 19.55 19.81
N LEU A 168 -13.30 19.34 18.51
CA LEU A 168 -12.91 20.22 17.40
C LEU A 168 -14.11 20.84 16.67
N GLY A 169 -15.31 20.78 17.27
CA GLY A 169 -16.52 21.36 16.68
C GLY A 169 -17.22 20.49 15.63
N GLY A 170 -16.89 19.19 15.56
CA GLY A 170 -17.59 18.20 14.75
C GLY A 170 -16.72 17.50 13.70
N TRP A 171 -17.17 17.50 12.46
CA TRP A 171 -16.52 16.76 11.38
C TRP A 171 -15.40 17.58 10.73
N PHE A 172 -14.15 17.25 11.05
CA PHE A 172 -12.97 17.92 10.51
C PHE A 172 -12.14 17.03 9.56
N PHE A 173 -12.25 15.70 9.70
CA PHE A 173 -11.52 14.73 8.90
C PHE A 173 -12.46 14.09 7.85
N PRO A 174 -12.01 13.76 6.62
CA PRO A 174 -10.65 13.84 6.11
C PRO A 174 -10.22 15.23 5.66
N THR A 175 -8.95 15.56 5.88
CA THR A 175 -8.35 16.78 5.35
C THR A 175 -8.12 16.70 3.84
N SER A 176 -7.88 17.83 3.19
CA SER A 176 -7.53 17.90 1.76
C SER A 176 -6.32 17.04 1.41
N GLY A 177 -5.28 17.05 2.27
CA GLY A 177 -4.08 16.22 2.12
C GLY A 177 -4.40 14.73 2.12
N TRP A 178 -5.34 14.27 2.96
CA TRP A 178 -5.77 12.88 2.99
C TRP A 178 -6.54 12.46 1.73
N TRP A 179 -7.40 13.32 1.19
CA TRP A 179 -8.06 13.05 -0.08
C TRP A 179 -7.05 12.88 -1.22
N VAL A 180 -6.04 13.75 -1.30
CA VAL A 180 -4.98 13.64 -2.30
C VAL A 180 -4.13 12.39 -2.05
N LEU A 181 -3.78 12.08 -0.81
CA LEU A 181 -3.01 10.88 -0.47
C LEU A 181 -3.74 9.62 -0.95
N ILE A 182 -5.02 9.45 -0.59
CA ILE A 182 -5.79 8.24 -0.87
C ILE A 182 -6.13 8.11 -2.36
N LEU A 183 -6.60 9.17 -3.01
CA LEU A 183 -7.11 9.09 -4.38
C LEU A 183 -6.02 9.28 -5.44
N TRP A 184 -4.92 9.96 -5.11
CA TRP A 184 -3.89 10.32 -6.09
C TRP A 184 -2.54 9.66 -5.83
N VAL A 185 -2.08 9.54 -4.58
CA VAL A 185 -0.73 9.03 -4.26
C VAL A 185 -0.72 7.52 -4.02
N VAL A 186 -1.72 6.96 -3.34
CA VAL A 186 -1.79 5.52 -3.04
C VAL A 186 -1.91 4.64 -4.31
N PRO A 187 -2.77 4.94 -5.30
CA PRO A 187 -2.90 4.10 -6.49
C PRO A 187 -1.59 3.86 -7.25
N PRO A 188 -0.78 4.89 -7.61
CA PRO A 188 0.49 4.66 -8.26
C PRO A 188 1.51 3.99 -7.34
N ALA A 189 1.47 4.21 -6.02
CA ALA A 189 2.35 3.51 -5.09
C ALA A 189 2.12 1.99 -5.09
N ILE A 190 0.85 1.56 -5.11
CA ILE A 190 0.50 0.15 -5.27
C ILE A 190 1.01 -0.38 -6.63
N ALA A 191 0.80 0.38 -7.71
CA ALA A 191 1.27 0.01 -9.04
C ALA A 191 2.79 -0.15 -9.11
N ILE A 192 3.57 0.72 -8.46
CA ILE A 192 5.03 0.60 -8.33
C ILE A 192 5.39 -0.70 -7.64
N ALA A 193 4.79 -0.99 -6.48
CA ALA A 193 5.05 -2.22 -5.72
C ALA A 193 4.74 -3.48 -6.57
N LEU A 194 3.60 -3.50 -7.26
CA LEU A 194 3.23 -4.59 -8.16
C LEU A 194 4.20 -4.74 -9.34
N SER A 195 4.66 -3.63 -9.92
CA SER A 195 5.67 -3.67 -10.99
C SER A 195 6.99 -4.29 -10.52
N LEU A 196 7.37 -4.02 -9.27
CA LEU A 196 8.57 -4.59 -8.67
C LEU A 196 8.40 -6.09 -8.40
N ILE A 197 7.24 -6.52 -7.88
CA ILE A 197 6.92 -7.94 -7.69
C ILE A 197 7.09 -8.72 -8.98
N VAL A 198 6.58 -8.18 -10.09
CA VAL A 198 6.71 -8.83 -11.39
C VAL A 198 8.19 -8.96 -11.78
N ARG A 199 8.99 -7.91 -11.63
CA ARG A 199 10.42 -7.96 -11.96
C ARG A 199 11.18 -8.95 -11.09
N ILE A 200 10.86 -9.00 -9.80
CA ILE A 200 11.51 -9.88 -8.82
C ILE A 200 11.04 -11.33 -8.99
N SER A 201 9.79 -11.56 -9.41
CA SER A 201 9.25 -12.91 -9.68
C SER A 201 10.05 -13.70 -10.72
N ALA A 202 10.75 -12.99 -11.61
CA ALA A 202 11.65 -13.58 -12.58
C ALA A 202 12.98 -14.09 -11.97
N ARG A 203 13.29 -13.73 -10.72
CA ARG A 203 14.56 -14.02 -10.04
C ARG A 203 14.40 -14.89 -8.79
N VAL A 204 13.26 -14.81 -8.11
CA VAL A 204 12.97 -15.59 -6.90
C VAL A 204 12.06 -16.74 -7.21
N GLN A 205 12.18 -17.84 -6.45
CA GLN A 205 11.30 -19.00 -6.57
C GLN A 205 10.13 -18.98 -5.61
N SER A 206 10.19 -18.21 -4.50
CA SER A 206 9.16 -18.17 -3.46
C SER A 206 8.36 -16.86 -3.42
N ALA A 207 7.06 -16.95 -3.16
CA ALA A 207 6.13 -15.84 -3.09
C ALA A 207 6.46 -14.98 -1.88
N ALA A 208 6.84 -15.61 -0.76
CA ALA A 208 7.33 -14.93 0.41
C ALA A 208 8.56 -14.03 0.10
N ALA A 209 9.53 -14.52 -0.68
CA ALA A 209 10.69 -13.71 -1.05
C ALA A 209 10.31 -12.54 -1.98
N ALA A 210 9.40 -12.78 -2.93
CA ALA A 210 8.89 -11.71 -3.80
C ALA A 210 8.14 -10.64 -3.00
N GLN A 211 7.29 -11.05 -2.05
CA GLN A 211 6.55 -10.16 -1.17
C GLN A 211 7.48 -9.33 -0.29
N GLN A 212 8.48 -9.95 0.37
CA GLN A 212 9.42 -9.24 1.23
C GLN A 212 10.22 -8.20 0.46
N ALA A 213 10.76 -8.57 -0.71
CA ALA A 213 11.53 -7.64 -1.52
C ALA A 213 10.66 -6.48 -2.06
N ALA A 214 9.38 -6.74 -2.36
CA ALA A 214 8.44 -5.69 -2.73
C ALA A 214 8.01 -4.83 -1.55
N SER A 215 7.92 -5.39 -0.34
CA SER A 215 7.56 -4.65 0.86
C SER A 215 8.59 -3.59 1.24
N LEU A 216 9.85 -3.74 0.82
CA LEU A 216 10.86 -2.67 0.98
C LEU A 216 10.47 -1.36 0.28
N VAL A 217 9.59 -1.40 -0.72
CA VAL A 217 9.03 -0.19 -1.37
C VAL A 217 8.13 0.58 -0.42
N SER A 218 7.56 -0.05 0.61
CA SER A 218 6.70 0.69 1.56
C SER A 218 7.49 1.76 2.31
N LEU A 219 8.78 1.54 2.61
CA LEU A 219 9.62 2.49 3.36
C LEU A 219 9.70 3.89 2.69
N PRO A 220 10.15 4.03 1.43
CA PRO A 220 10.16 5.35 0.80
C PRO A 220 8.75 5.93 0.62
N VAL A 221 7.73 5.09 0.44
CA VAL A 221 6.34 5.57 0.31
C VAL A 221 5.79 6.06 1.66
N ILE A 222 6.21 5.48 2.79
CA ILE A 222 5.90 5.98 4.13
C ILE A 222 6.47 7.39 4.33
N VAL A 223 7.74 7.61 3.94
CA VAL A 223 8.36 8.94 4.02
C VAL A 223 7.59 9.96 3.18
N ILE A 224 7.19 9.56 1.97
CA ILE A 224 6.33 10.36 1.09
C ILE A 224 4.97 10.64 1.75
N ALA A 225 4.35 9.64 2.38
CA ALA A 225 3.05 9.79 3.02
C ALA A 225 3.09 10.87 4.12
N TYR A 226 4.14 10.87 4.94
CA TYR A 226 4.36 11.92 5.93
C TYR A 226 4.48 13.30 5.28
N ALA A 227 5.35 13.43 4.27
CA ALA A 227 5.56 14.71 3.59
C ALA A 227 4.26 15.28 2.99
N VAL A 228 3.41 14.42 2.42
CA VAL A 228 2.12 14.80 1.83
C VAL A 228 1.09 15.13 2.91
N ALA A 229 0.95 14.30 3.94
CA ALA A 229 -0.03 14.50 4.99
C ALA A 229 0.27 15.75 5.83
N SER A 230 1.56 16.02 6.10
CA SER A 230 1.98 17.14 6.93
C SER A 230 2.17 18.45 6.18
N GLY A 231 2.23 18.42 4.84
CA GLY A 231 2.59 19.61 4.06
C GLY A 231 4.01 20.12 4.37
N LEU A 232 4.94 19.22 4.70
CA LEU A 232 6.30 19.55 5.19
C LEU A 232 7.12 20.38 4.18
N VAL A 233 6.80 20.25 2.89
CA VAL A 233 7.54 20.89 1.79
C VAL A 233 6.75 22.09 1.21
N TYR A 234 5.45 21.91 1.00
CA TYR A 234 4.48 22.91 0.54
C TYR A 234 3.11 22.58 1.15
N ASP A 235 2.09 23.39 0.88
CA ASP A 235 0.68 23.05 1.17
C ASP A 235 0.35 21.58 0.81
N PRO A 236 -0.36 20.83 1.68
CA PRO A 236 -0.64 19.40 1.51
C PRO A 236 -1.17 19.03 0.13
N ALA A 237 -2.03 19.86 -0.48
CA ALA A 237 -2.58 19.59 -1.80
C ALA A 237 -1.50 19.69 -2.88
N ARG A 238 -0.64 20.72 -2.84
CA ARG A 238 0.45 20.87 -3.83
C ARG A 238 1.50 19.79 -3.69
N THR A 239 1.93 19.50 -2.47
CA THR A 239 2.89 18.42 -2.19
C THR A 239 2.32 17.09 -2.70
N GLY A 240 1.08 16.77 -2.36
CA GLY A 240 0.42 15.55 -2.83
C GLY A 240 0.29 15.46 -4.34
N LEU A 241 -0.06 16.57 -5.02
CA LEU A 241 -0.19 16.59 -6.49
C LEU A 241 1.14 16.30 -7.19
N ILE A 242 2.22 16.97 -6.79
CA ILE A 242 3.57 16.79 -7.35
C ILE A 242 4.04 15.35 -7.09
N THR A 243 3.94 14.89 -5.85
CA THR A 243 4.40 13.55 -5.49
C THR A 243 3.61 12.47 -6.21
N GLY A 244 2.29 12.61 -6.31
CA GLY A 244 1.49 11.66 -7.08
C GLY A 244 1.80 11.69 -8.57
N ALA A 245 2.07 12.86 -9.16
CA ALA A 245 2.49 12.95 -10.57
C ALA A 245 3.81 12.20 -10.83
N VAL A 246 4.81 12.40 -9.96
CA VAL A 246 6.07 11.65 -10.02
C VAL A 246 5.83 10.15 -9.83
N ALA A 247 5.01 9.76 -8.85
CA ALA A 247 4.68 8.37 -8.60
C ALA A 247 3.97 7.72 -9.80
N TRP A 248 3.05 8.43 -10.48
CA TRP A 248 2.39 7.95 -11.70
C TRP A 248 3.37 7.76 -12.85
N ILE A 249 4.34 8.66 -13.04
CA ILE A 249 5.40 8.49 -14.05
C ILE A 249 6.22 7.23 -13.74
N ILE A 250 6.66 7.06 -12.50
CA ILE A 250 7.43 5.87 -12.07
C ILE A 250 6.58 4.59 -12.24
N ALA A 251 5.31 4.64 -11.85
CA ALA A 251 4.37 3.53 -12.01
C ALA A 251 4.21 3.16 -13.49
N TYR A 252 3.97 4.14 -14.36
CA TYR A 252 3.82 3.91 -15.79
C TYR A 252 5.07 3.27 -16.41
N LEU A 253 6.26 3.81 -16.13
CA LEU A 253 7.53 3.25 -16.58
C LEU A 253 7.77 1.85 -16.00
N GLY A 254 7.43 1.66 -14.72
CA GLY A 254 7.49 0.40 -13.99
C GLY A 254 6.64 -0.69 -14.64
N LEU A 255 5.38 -0.39 -14.92
CA LEU A 255 4.42 -1.31 -15.54
C LEU A 255 4.76 -1.59 -17.01
N ALA A 256 5.14 -0.56 -17.78
CA ALA A 256 5.49 -0.73 -19.19
C ALA A 256 6.71 -1.64 -19.37
N SER A 257 7.72 -1.50 -18.52
CA SER A 257 8.88 -2.40 -18.50
C SER A 257 8.58 -3.76 -17.88
N GLY A 258 7.72 -3.83 -16.86
CA GLY A 258 7.27 -5.08 -16.23
C GLY A 258 6.57 -6.02 -17.22
N SER A 259 5.85 -5.48 -18.20
CA SER A 259 5.22 -6.27 -19.27
C SER A 259 6.20 -7.14 -20.08
N ARG A 260 7.50 -6.78 -20.11
CA ARG A 260 8.56 -7.55 -20.78
C ARG A 260 9.14 -8.68 -19.90
N ALA A 261 8.90 -8.62 -18.59
CA ALA A 261 9.42 -9.56 -17.61
C ALA A 261 8.50 -10.79 -17.44
N LEU A 262 7.22 -10.71 -17.80
CA LEU A 262 6.29 -11.82 -17.68
C LEU A 262 6.25 -12.63 -18.99
N ARG A 263 7.30 -13.42 -19.23
CA ARG A 263 7.36 -14.35 -20.38
C ARG A 263 6.83 -15.73 -20.01
N ARG A 264 6.23 -16.45 -20.97
CA ARG A 264 5.75 -17.84 -20.75
C ARG A 264 6.82 -18.76 -20.17
N GLU A 265 8.08 -18.56 -20.54
CA GLU A 265 9.24 -19.30 -20.02
C GLU A 265 9.51 -19.11 -18.51
N ILE A 266 9.10 -17.96 -17.95
CA ILE A 266 9.24 -17.64 -16.52
C ILE A 266 8.10 -18.25 -15.71
N LEU A 267 6.90 -18.37 -16.31
CA LEU A 267 5.77 -19.10 -15.72
C LEU A 267 6.07 -20.59 -15.58
N LEU A 268 6.89 -21.16 -16.47
CA LEU A 268 7.35 -22.55 -16.40
C LEU A 268 8.59 -22.75 -15.50
N GLY A 269 9.14 -21.67 -14.91
CA GLY A 269 10.36 -21.73 -14.08
C GLY A 269 11.65 -22.06 -14.83
N ILE A 270 11.59 -22.20 -16.17
CA ILE A 270 12.72 -22.57 -17.03
C ILE A 270 13.75 -21.42 -17.11
N GLY A 271 13.27 -20.17 -17.15
CA GLY A 271 14.13 -18.98 -17.24
C GLY A 271 15.10 -18.79 -16.07
N ILE A 272 14.74 -19.23 -14.85
CA ILE A 272 15.58 -19.07 -13.66
C ILE A 272 16.76 -20.05 -13.67
N LYS A 273 16.59 -21.24 -14.26
CA LYS A 273 17.67 -22.22 -14.41
C LYS A 273 18.75 -21.76 -15.40
N SER A 274 18.39 -20.97 -16.41
CA SER A 274 19.34 -20.43 -17.39
C SER A 274 20.31 -19.42 -16.75
N ALA A 275 19.82 -18.53 -15.87
CA ALA A 275 20.66 -17.58 -15.13
C ALA A 275 21.68 -18.28 -14.22
N LYS A 276 21.34 -19.44 -13.64
CA LYS A 276 22.27 -20.25 -12.85
C LYS A 276 23.34 -20.97 -13.69
N ARG A 277 23.08 -21.31 -14.97
CA ARG A 277 24.06 -21.99 -15.82
C ARG A 277 25.20 -21.09 -16.31
N VAL A 278 25.02 -19.77 -16.31
CA VAL A 278 26.08 -18.81 -16.69
C VAL A 278 27.07 -18.58 -15.52
N ALA A 279 26.68 -18.93 -14.29
CA ALA A 279 27.50 -18.74 -13.08
C ALA A 279 28.28 -20.00 -12.64
N VAL A 280 28.43 -21.01 -13.51
CA VAL A 280 29.37 -22.11 -13.25
C VAL A 280 30.72 -21.68 -13.79
N PRO A 281 31.72 -21.33 -12.96
CA PRO A 281 33.07 -21.18 -13.46
C PRO A 281 33.48 -22.52 -14.05
N LYS A 282 33.88 -22.52 -15.33
CA LYS A 282 34.64 -23.64 -15.88
C LYS A 282 35.85 -23.82 -14.97
N LYS A 283 35.84 -24.86 -14.13
CA LYS A 283 37.06 -25.34 -13.48
C LYS A 283 37.99 -25.77 -14.61
N ALA A 284 39.05 -24.99 -14.81
CA ALA A 284 40.26 -25.44 -15.47
C ALA A 284 41.07 -26.27 -14.47
#